data_AF-A0A7W8CYH6-F1
#
_entry.id   AF-A0A7W8CYH6-F1
#
_cell.length_a   1.000
_cell.length_b   1.000
_cell.length_c   1.000
_cell.angle_alpha   90.00
_cell.angle_beta   90.00
_cell.angle_gamma   90.00
#
_symmetry.space_group_name_H-M   'P 1'
#
loop_
_entity.id
_entity.type
_entity.pdbx_description
1 polymer ?
#
loop_
_entity_poly.entity_id
_entity_poly.type
_entity_poly.pdbx_seq_one_letter_code
_entity_poly.pdbx_strand_id
1 'polypeptide(L)'
;MKLEHMLSNAAIQNFLSTFGYEDFTVPGALHHLKRSMQEEEFPHEVGIFLGYPLQDVRAFLSPERNQKYLLVGYWKVYSRLRSNQKKFYRYDCLNRTMQRKAAAGASMESILESMNPR
;
A
#
# COMPACT_ATOMS: atom_id res chain seq x y z
N MET A 1 17.67 12.14 -0.48
CA MET A 1 17.45 12.74 -1.82
C MET A 1 16.58 11.91 -2.79
N LYS A 2 15.79 10.91 -2.35
CA LYS A 2 14.90 10.17 -3.28
C LYS A 2 13.60 10.94 -3.59
N LEU A 3 13.04 11.61 -2.59
CA LEU A 3 11.79 12.38 -2.71
C LEU A 3 11.96 13.68 -3.51
N GLU A 4 13.03 14.43 -3.24
CA GLU A 4 13.37 15.65 -4.00
C GLU A 4 13.49 15.38 -5.51
N HIS A 5 14.14 14.27 -5.87
CA HIS A 5 14.29 13.87 -7.27
C HIS A 5 12.97 13.43 -7.91
N MET A 6 12.04 12.86 -7.13
CA MET A 6 10.70 12.56 -7.64
C MET A 6 9.90 13.85 -7.84
N LEU A 7 9.97 14.79 -6.90
CA LEU A 7 9.26 16.07 -6.98
C LEU A 7 9.82 16.99 -8.05
N SER A 8 11.05 16.79 -8.54
CA SER A 8 11.60 17.51 -9.69
C SER A 8 11.18 16.93 -11.05
N ASN A 9 10.50 15.78 -11.06
CA ASN A 9 10.02 15.17 -12.30
C ASN A 9 8.75 15.86 -12.80
N ALA A 10 8.81 16.44 -13.99
CA ALA A 10 7.69 17.17 -14.60
C ALA A 10 6.39 16.36 -14.71
N ALA A 11 6.47 15.05 -14.96
CA ALA A 11 5.28 14.19 -15.01
C ALA A 11 4.62 14.02 -13.64
N ILE A 12 5.43 13.95 -12.58
CA ILE A 12 4.94 13.89 -11.19
C ILE A 12 4.36 15.25 -10.79
N GLN A 13 5.02 16.36 -11.14
CA GLN A 13 4.50 17.70 -10.88
C GLN A 13 3.15 17.93 -11.56
N ASN A 14 3.06 17.66 -12.87
CA ASN A 14 1.81 17.79 -13.62
C ASN A 14 0.67 16.96 -13.02
N PHE A 15 0.99 15.75 -12.55
CA PHE A 15 0.03 14.90 -11.87
C PHE A 15 -0.39 15.47 -10.50
N LEU A 16 0.57 15.87 -9.66
CA LEU A 16 0.25 16.46 -8.35
C LEU A 16 -0.51 17.79 -8.49
N SER A 17 -0.27 18.58 -9.54
CA SER A 17 -1.06 19.78 -9.81
C SER A 17 -2.55 19.50 -10.01
N THR A 18 -2.94 18.31 -10.49
CA THR A 18 -4.38 17.96 -10.57
C THR A 18 -5.03 17.77 -9.20
N PHE A 19 -4.21 17.64 -8.13
CA PHE A 19 -4.62 17.58 -6.72
C PHE A 19 -4.37 18.90 -5.97
N GLY A 20 -4.12 20.00 -6.71
CA GLY A 20 -3.95 21.34 -6.15
C GLY A 20 -2.57 21.63 -5.56
N TYR A 21 -1.54 20.83 -5.86
CA TYR A 21 -0.17 21.11 -5.44
C TYR A 21 0.43 22.22 -6.33
N GLU A 22 0.90 23.29 -5.69
CA GLU A 22 1.53 24.45 -6.35
C GLU A 22 3.02 24.57 -5.99
N ASP A 23 3.43 24.04 -4.83
CA ASP A 23 4.81 24.05 -4.33
C ASP A 23 5.37 22.61 -4.32
N PHE A 24 6.41 22.39 -5.14
CA PHE A 24 7.09 21.10 -5.28
C PHE A 24 8.38 21.00 -4.47
N THR A 25 8.67 21.96 -3.61
CA THR A 25 9.68 21.76 -2.56
C THR A 25 9.17 20.69 -1.59
N VAL A 26 10.08 19.92 -1.00
CA VAL A 26 9.70 18.88 -0.03
C VAL A 26 8.84 19.44 1.11
N PRO A 27 9.18 20.59 1.75
CA PRO A 27 8.34 21.15 2.79
C PRO A 27 6.96 21.58 2.30
N GLY A 28 6.87 22.25 1.14
CA GLY A 28 5.60 22.71 0.58
C GLY A 28 4.67 21.56 0.19
N ALA A 29 5.20 20.58 -0.53
CA ALA A 29 4.46 19.39 -0.92
C ALA A 29 3.98 18.57 0.30
N LEU A 30 4.83 18.41 1.32
CA LEU A 30 4.43 17.73 2.57
C LEU A 30 3.37 18.51 3.36
N HIS A 31 3.45 19.84 3.37
CA HIS A 31 2.44 20.67 4.01
C HIS A 31 1.07 20.51 3.33
N HIS A 32 1.04 20.52 2.00
CA HIS A 32 -0.19 20.27 1.23
C HIS A 32 -0.74 18.87 1.50
N LEU A 33 0.09 17.84 1.41
CA LEU A 33 -0.31 16.45 1.69
C LEU A 33 -0.90 16.31 3.10
N LYS A 34 -0.27 16.92 4.11
CA LYS A 34 -0.76 16.90 5.49
C LYS A 34 -2.17 17.49 5.60
N ARG A 35 -2.44 18.58 4.88
CA ARG A 35 -3.76 19.21 4.83
C ARG A 35 -4.78 18.28 4.17
N SER A 36 -4.45 17.71 3.00
CA SER A 36 -5.34 16.78 2.28
C SER A 36 -5.65 15.52 3.09
N MET A 37 -4.74 15.05 3.95
CA MET A 37 -5.00 13.95 4.89
C MET A 37 -6.04 14.25 5.97
N GLN A 38 -6.42 15.51 6.19
CA GLN A 38 -7.47 15.90 7.14
C GLN A 38 -8.85 16.02 6.48
N GLU A 39 -8.95 15.85 5.16
CA GLU A 39 -10.21 15.86 4.43
C GLU A 39 -10.96 14.52 4.59
N GLU A 40 -12.25 14.49 4.23
CA GLU A 40 -13.07 13.26 4.34
C GLU A 40 -12.55 12.12 3.44
N GLU A 41 -12.03 12.46 2.26
CA GLU A 41 -11.43 11.50 1.34
C GLU A 41 -9.91 11.50 1.49
N PHE A 42 -9.34 10.33 1.76
CA PHE A 42 -7.91 10.18 1.94
C PHE A 42 -7.14 10.41 0.62
N PRO A 43 -6.04 11.18 0.61
CA PRO A 43 -5.30 11.54 -0.61
C PRO A 43 -4.68 10.32 -1.27
N HIS A 44 -5.23 9.91 -2.41
CA HIS A 44 -4.78 8.74 -3.15
C HIS A 44 -3.39 8.92 -3.79
N GLU A 45 -2.99 10.18 -4.03
CA GLU A 45 -1.69 10.56 -4.57
C GLU A 45 -0.53 10.38 -3.58
N VAL A 46 -0.82 10.08 -2.30
CA VAL A 46 0.18 9.79 -1.26
C VAL A 46 1.17 8.70 -1.69
N GLY A 47 0.77 7.80 -2.60
CA GLY A 47 1.63 6.76 -3.14
C GLY A 47 2.94 7.31 -3.74
N ILE A 48 2.91 8.52 -4.31
CA ILE A 48 4.12 9.20 -4.82
C ILE A 48 5.09 9.47 -3.67
N PHE A 49 4.62 9.96 -2.54
CA PHE A 49 5.43 10.29 -1.37
C PHE A 49 6.01 9.04 -0.70
N LEU A 50 5.34 7.89 -0.84
CA LEU A 50 5.81 6.58 -0.39
C LEU A 50 6.79 5.93 -1.36
N GLY A 51 7.06 6.55 -2.52
CA GLY A 51 8.00 6.05 -3.53
C GLY A 51 7.42 5.03 -4.50
N TYR A 52 6.09 4.94 -4.62
CA TYR A 52 5.47 4.14 -5.66
C TYR A 52 5.61 4.85 -7.03
N PRO A 53 5.80 4.08 -8.12
CA PRO A 53 5.82 4.64 -9.46
C PRO A 53 4.54 5.40 -9.81
N LEU A 54 4.68 6.51 -10.55
CA LEU A 54 3.53 7.32 -11.00
C LEU A 54 2.47 6.49 -11.73
N GLN A 55 2.87 5.51 -12.54
CA GLN A 55 1.94 4.65 -13.26
C GLN A 55 1.06 3.81 -12.33
N ASP A 56 1.63 3.29 -11.24
CA ASP A 56 0.90 2.49 -10.25
C ASP A 56 -0.10 3.35 -9.48
N VAL A 57 0.31 4.58 -9.12
CA VAL A 57 -0.57 5.55 -8.45
C VAL A 57 -1.72 5.98 -9.37
N ARG A 58 -1.45 6.26 -10.65
CA ARG A 58 -2.49 6.56 -11.64
C ARG A 58 -3.45 5.38 -11.84
N ALA A 59 -2.93 4.16 -11.95
CA ALA A 59 -3.74 2.95 -12.06
C ALA A 59 -4.58 2.68 -10.79
N PHE A 60 -4.10 3.08 -9.61
CA PHE A 60 -4.88 3.01 -8.36
C PHE A 60 -6.10 3.94 -8.39
N LEU A 61 -5.94 5.11 -9.01
CA LEU A 61 -6.92 6.19 -9.14
C LEU A 61 -7.86 6.07 -10.35
N SER A 62 -7.50 5.26 -11.36
CA SER A 62 -8.29 5.16 -12.58
C SER A 62 -9.72 4.65 -12.31
N PRO A 63 -10.76 5.31 -12.88
CA PRO A 63 -12.17 4.94 -12.66
C PRO A 63 -12.53 3.52 -13.13
N GLU A 64 -11.70 2.90 -13.96
CA GLU A 64 -11.82 1.49 -14.37
C GLU A 64 -11.79 0.51 -13.19
N ARG A 65 -11.38 0.97 -11.99
CA ARG A 65 -11.28 0.16 -10.77
C ARG A 65 -12.61 -0.09 -10.06
N ASN A 66 -13.69 0.62 -10.42
CA ASN A 66 -15.02 0.28 -9.94
C ASN A 66 -15.52 -1.07 -10.48
N GLN A 67 -14.81 -1.70 -11.43
CA GLN A 67 -15.11 -3.05 -11.90
C GLN A 67 -13.85 -3.91 -12.02
N LYS A 68 -13.90 -5.10 -11.42
CA LYS A 68 -12.94 -6.23 -11.54
C LYS A 68 -11.74 -6.23 -10.58
N TYR A 69 -11.99 -6.13 -9.27
CA TYR A 69 -11.23 -7.00 -8.38
C TYR A 69 -11.62 -8.45 -8.71
N LEU A 70 -10.63 -9.33 -8.88
CA LEU A 70 -10.88 -10.73 -9.21
C LEU A 70 -11.35 -11.53 -7.99
N LEU A 71 -10.89 -11.11 -6.80
CA LEU A 71 -11.21 -11.72 -5.51
C LEU A 71 -10.92 -10.71 -4.39
N VAL A 72 -11.73 -10.72 -3.33
CA VAL A 72 -11.44 -10.05 -2.06
C VAL A 72 -11.26 -11.10 -0.99
N GLY A 73 -10.10 -11.08 -0.32
CA GLY A 73 -9.81 -11.88 0.87
C GLY A 73 -9.18 -10.98 1.92
N TYR A 74 -7.98 -11.33 2.42
CA TYR A 74 -7.18 -10.45 3.28
C TYR A 74 -6.77 -9.13 2.61
N TRP A 75 -6.70 -9.11 1.28
CA TRP A 75 -6.52 -7.92 0.47
C TRP A 75 -7.31 -8.06 -0.84
N LYS A 76 -7.50 -6.95 -1.55
CA LYS A 76 -8.11 -6.95 -2.89
C LYS A 76 -7.11 -7.50 -3.93
N VAL A 77 -7.52 -8.49 -4.72
CA VAL A 77 -6.69 -9.13 -5.75
C VAL A 77 -7.04 -8.56 -7.12
N TYR A 78 -6.06 -7.89 -7.74
CA TYR A 78 -6.22 -7.26 -9.05
C TYR A 78 -5.64 -8.10 -10.21
N SER A 79 -4.93 -9.20 -9.93
CA SER A 79 -4.36 -10.09 -10.95
C SER A 79 -4.05 -11.50 -10.42
N ARG A 80 -3.82 -12.48 -11.31
CA ARG A 80 -3.35 -13.86 -11.00
C ARG A 80 -4.11 -14.55 -9.85
N LEU A 81 -5.39 -14.87 -10.08
CA LEU A 81 -6.30 -15.50 -9.11
C LEU A 81 -5.70 -16.69 -8.35
N ARG A 82 -5.23 -17.73 -9.06
CA ARG A 82 -4.74 -18.95 -8.41
C ARG A 82 -3.52 -18.73 -7.52
N SER A 83 -2.59 -17.88 -7.94
CA SER A 83 -1.41 -17.55 -7.15
C SER A 83 -1.78 -16.83 -5.85
N ASN A 84 -2.79 -15.95 -5.89
CA ASN A 84 -3.26 -15.23 -4.72
C ASN A 84 -4.12 -16.12 -3.80
N GLN A 85 -4.95 -17.01 -4.33
CA GLN A 85 -5.65 -18.03 -3.54
C GLN A 85 -4.67 -18.92 -2.77
N LYS A 86 -3.56 -19.33 -3.39
CA LYS A 86 -2.51 -20.10 -2.70
C LYS A 86 -1.85 -19.30 -1.57
N LYS A 87 -1.70 -17.97 -1.72
CA LYS A 87 -1.22 -17.09 -0.64
C LYS A 87 -2.23 -16.99 0.50
N PHE A 88 -3.51 -16.83 0.21
CA PHE A 88 -4.56 -16.84 1.23
C PHE A 88 -4.60 -18.15 2.00
N TYR A 89 -4.53 -19.28 1.30
CA TYR A 89 -4.48 -20.59 1.95
C TYR A 89 -3.26 -20.74 2.88
N ARG A 90 -2.06 -20.33 2.42
CA ARG A 90 -0.87 -20.33 3.27
C ARG A 90 -1.05 -19.44 4.49
N TYR A 91 -1.63 -18.25 4.31
CA TYR A 91 -1.91 -17.33 5.40
C TYR A 91 -2.88 -17.94 6.41
N ASP A 92 -3.96 -18.58 5.96
CA ASP A 92 -4.91 -19.27 6.84
C ASP A 92 -4.25 -20.39 7.65
N CYS A 93 -3.38 -21.19 7.02
CA CYS A 93 -2.62 -22.24 7.70
C CYS A 93 -1.69 -21.66 8.76
N LEU A 94 -0.97 -20.57 8.45
CA LEU A 94 -0.10 -19.90 9.41
C LEU A 94 -0.91 -19.33 10.57
N ASN A 95 -2.02 -18.65 10.28
CA ASN A 95 -2.89 -18.05 11.29
C ASN A 95 -3.45 -19.12 12.25
N ARG A 96 -3.91 -20.27 11.72
CA ARG A 96 -4.36 -21.41 12.54
C ARG A 96 -3.25 -21.97 13.44
N THR A 97 -2.03 -22.10 12.92
CA THR A 97 -0.89 -22.57 13.72
C THR A 97 -0.52 -21.57 14.81
N MET A 98 -0.49 -20.27 14.49
CA MET A 98 -0.22 -19.21 15.47
C MET A 98 -1.28 -19.20 16.57
N GLN A 99 -2.57 -19.23 16.22
CA GLN A 99 -3.68 -19.26 17.18
C GLN A 99 -3.59 -20.47 18.11
N ARG A 100 -3.25 -21.66 17.59
CA ARG A 100 -3.06 -22.86 18.42
C ARG A 100 -1.91 -22.72 19.41
N LYS A 101 -0.76 -22.21 18.96
CA LYS A 101 0.40 -22.02 19.82
C LYS A 101 0.15 -20.95 20.88
N ALA A 102 -0.49 -19.85 20.50
CA ALA A 102 -0.88 -18.79 21.44
C ALA A 102 -1.87 -19.32 22.49
N ALA A 103 -2.88 -20.10 22.09
CA ALA A 103 -3.81 -20.73 23.03
C ALA A 103 -3.14 -21.75 23.98
N ALA A 104 -2.01 -22.34 23.55
CA ALA A 104 -1.17 -23.19 24.39
C ALA A 104 -0.19 -22.39 25.28
N GLY A 105 -0.28 -21.06 25.31
CA GLY A 105 0.54 -20.19 26.15
C GLY A 105 1.92 -19.85 25.58
N ALA A 106 2.19 -20.17 24.30
CA ALA A 106 3.45 -19.78 23.67
C ALA A 106 3.51 -18.27 23.42
N SER A 107 4.64 -17.64 23.72
CA SER A 107 4.87 -16.23 23.42
C SER A 107 5.06 -16.01 21.92
N MET A 108 4.84 -14.77 21.47
CA MET A 108 4.96 -14.41 20.05
C MET A 108 6.37 -14.66 19.52
N GLU A 109 7.40 -14.41 20.32
CA GLU A 109 8.81 -14.61 20.00
C GLU A 109 9.10 -16.09 19.72
N SER A 110 8.64 -16.98 20.61
CA SER A 110 8.82 -18.43 20.46
C SER A 110 8.12 -18.98 19.21
N ILE A 111 6.95 -18.43 18.87
CA ILE A 111 6.23 -18.80 17.66
C ILE A 111 7.01 -18.38 16.42
N LEU A 112 7.51 -17.15 16.37
CA LEU A 112 8.26 -16.64 15.22
C LEU A 112 9.58 -17.40 14.98
N GLU A 113 10.32 -17.73 16.04
CA GLU A 113 11.54 -18.55 15.93
C GLU A 113 11.25 -19.93 15.33
N SER A 114 10.13 -20.55 15.70
CA SER A 114 9.74 -21.87 15.18
C SER A 114 9.32 -21.87 13.70
N MET A 115 9.10 -20.70 13.10
CA MET A 115 8.59 -20.54 11.74
C MET A 115 9.66 -20.15 10.73
N ASN A 116 10.89 -19.85 11.18
CA ASN A 116 12.01 -19.49 10.33
C ASN A 116 13.10 -20.58 10.47
N PRO A 117 13.13 -21.60 9.59
CA PRO A 117 14.22 -22.56 9.62
C PRO A 117 15.51 -21.85 9.23
N ARG A 118 16.56 -22.06 10.03
CA ARG A 118 17.94 -21.70 9.67
C ARG A 118 18.39 -22.42 8.41
#